data_AF-A0A285URL2-F1
#
_entry.id   AF-A0A285URL2-F1
#
_cell.length_a   1.000
_cell.length_b   1.000
_cell.length_c   1.000
_cell.angle_alpha   90.00
_cell.angle_beta   90.00
_cell.angle_gamma   90.00
#
_symmetry.space_group_name_H-M   'P 1'
#
loop_
_entity.id
_entity.type
_entity.pdbx_description
1 polymer ?
#
loop_
_entity_poly.entity_id
_entity_poly.type
_entity_poly.pdbx_seq_one_letter_code
_entity_poly.pdbx_strand_id
1 'polypeptide(L)'
;MIVCFDLARNVDIHTKTTTKTKEKAIGGVTQGLLEEGDTVTWEATHFGIKQRLTAKVTHMEKPTLFVDIMVKGAFSSFTHTHQFIEEKGGTLMIDTFEYKSPFGSIGMIADKLFLEKYMTEFIISRAKEQKKELKRIAESAK
;
A
#
# COMPACT_ATOMS: atom_id res chain seq x y z
N MET A 1 15.01 -5.25 9.62
CA MET A 1 14.53 -3.97 9.06
C MET A 1 14.56 -3.95 7.54
N ILE A 2 15.72 -4.02 6.87
CA ILE A 2 15.86 -3.92 5.40
C ILE A 2 14.91 -4.86 4.64
N VAL A 3 14.84 -6.14 5.02
CA VAL A 3 13.95 -7.11 4.35
C VAL A 3 12.47 -6.70 4.42
N CYS A 4 12.02 -6.14 5.55
CA CYS A 4 10.63 -5.67 5.70
C CYS A 4 10.37 -4.43 4.83
N PHE A 5 11.33 -3.50 4.81
CA PHE A 5 11.29 -2.29 3.98
C PHE A 5 11.23 -2.63 2.48
N ASP A 6 12.14 -3.50 2.02
CA ASP A 6 12.20 -3.93 0.63
C ASP A 6 10.94 -4.69 0.21
N LEU A 7 10.39 -5.53 1.09
CA LEU A 7 9.15 -6.24 0.80
C LEU A 7 7.95 -5.29 0.67
N ALA A 8 7.88 -4.24 1.50
CA ALA A 8 6.80 -3.26 1.44
C ALA A 8 6.78 -2.46 0.12
N ARG A 9 7.96 -2.16 -0.44
CA ARG A 9 8.12 -1.41 -1.70
C ARG A 9 8.26 -2.29 -2.95
N ASN A 10 8.18 -3.62 -2.81
CA ASN A 10 8.30 -4.55 -3.93
C ASN A 10 6.96 -4.73 -4.65
N VAL A 11 6.91 -4.38 -5.94
CA VAL A 11 5.71 -4.43 -6.77
C VAL A 11 5.21 -5.87 -6.99
N ASP A 12 6.11 -6.82 -7.16
CA ASP A 12 5.77 -8.23 -7.36
C ASP A 12 5.13 -8.82 -6.11
N ILE A 13 5.63 -8.47 -4.91
CA ILE A 13 5.01 -8.89 -3.65
C ILE A 13 3.68 -8.17 -3.44
N HIS A 14 3.61 -6.89 -3.78
CA HIS A 14 2.39 -6.08 -3.66
C HIS A 14 1.20 -6.76 -4.38
N THR A 15 1.39 -7.15 -5.65
CA THR A 15 0.34 -7.83 -6.44
C THR A 15 0.01 -9.25 -5.93
N LYS A 16 1.00 -9.99 -5.39
CA LYS A 16 0.78 -11.33 -4.83
C LYS A 16 0.01 -11.31 -3.51
N THR A 17 0.14 -10.25 -2.72
CA THR A 17 -0.54 -10.14 -1.41
C THR A 17 -1.99 -9.63 -1.50
N THR A 18 -2.44 -9.18 -2.67
CA THR A 18 -3.77 -8.59 -2.93
C THR A 18 -4.63 -9.44 -3.86
N THR A 19 -4.50 -10.76 -3.78
CA THR A 19 -5.26 -11.72 -4.62
C THR A 19 -6.78 -11.52 -4.59
N LYS A 20 -7.34 -11.06 -3.46
CA LYS A 20 -8.79 -10.79 -3.32
C LYS A 20 -9.31 -9.71 -4.26
N THR A 21 -8.50 -8.70 -4.60
CA THR A 21 -8.89 -7.57 -5.46
C THR A 21 -8.38 -7.71 -6.90
N LYS A 22 -7.69 -8.81 -7.22
CA LYS A 22 -7.05 -9.06 -8.53
C LYS A 22 -6.15 -7.89 -8.97
N GLU A 23 -5.46 -7.28 -8.01
CA GLU A 23 -4.63 -6.10 -8.24
C GLU A 23 -3.46 -6.44 -9.18
N LYS A 24 -3.19 -5.52 -10.11
CA LYS A 24 -2.09 -5.61 -11.07
C LYS A 24 -1.41 -4.26 -11.23
N ALA A 25 -0.09 -4.25 -11.33
CA ALA A 25 0.63 -3.08 -11.82
C ALA A 25 0.53 -3.03 -13.36
N ILE A 26 0.00 -1.94 -13.90
CA ILE A 26 -0.30 -1.79 -15.34
C ILE A 26 0.39 -0.58 -15.99
N GLY A 27 1.13 0.22 -15.23
CA GLY A 27 1.86 1.38 -15.75
C GLY A 27 2.86 1.93 -14.74
N GLY A 28 3.85 2.70 -15.22
CA GLY A 28 4.99 3.11 -14.41
C GLY A 28 5.94 1.92 -14.14
N VAL A 29 6.50 1.85 -12.94
CA VAL A 29 7.26 0.69 -12.47
C VAL A 29 6.30 -0.44 -12.13
N THR A 30 6.40 -1.54 -12.88
CA THR A 30 5.45 -2.68 -12.77
C THR A 30 6.06 -3.93 -12.15
N GLN A 31 7.36 -3.92 -11.85
CA GLN A 31 8.10 -5.04 -11.26
C GLN A 31 9.27 -4.50 -10.42
N GLY A 32 9.79 -5.31 -9.51
CA GLY A 32 10.93 -4.97 -8.68
C GLY A 32 10.60 -4.01 -7.54
N LEU A 33 11.60 -3.26 -7.10
CA LEU A 33 11.50 -2.37 -5.95
C LEU A 33 11.22 -0.94 -6.42
N LEU A 34 10.22 -0.29 -5.83
CA LEU A 34 9.98 1.14 -6.05
C LEU A 34 11.08 1.97 -5.39
N GLU A 35 11.48 3.02 -6.07
CA GLU A 35 12.46 4.03 -5.66
C GLU A 35 11.82 5.41 -5.54
N GLU A 36 12.52 6.35 -4.90
CA GLU A 36 12.04 7.74 -4.84
C GLU A 36 11.89 8.34 -6.24
N GLY A 37 10.77 9.02 -6.49
CA GLY A 37 10.43 9.59 -7.78
C GLY A 37 9.64 8.66 -8.69
N ASP A 38 9.64 7.35 -8.42
CA ASP A 38 8.92 6.37 -9.21
C ASP A 38 7.41 6.57 -9.12
N THR A 39 6.74 6.19 -10.21
CA THR A 39 5.28 6.09 -10.26
C THR A 39 4.89 4.66 -10.54
N VAL A 40 3.76 4.23 -10.01
CA VAL A 40 3.14 2.94 -10.29
C VAL A 40 1.64 3.12 -10.45
N THR A 41 1.06 2.46 -11.44
CA THR A 41 -0.38 2.43 -11.65
C THR A 41 -0.93 1.05 -11.35
N TRP A 42 -1.75 0.97 -10.32
CA TRP A 42 -2.46 -0.21 -9.90
C TRP A 42 -3.83 -0.27 -10.60
N GLU A 43 -4.22 -1.45 -11.06
CA GLU A 43 -5.59 -1.77 -11.47
C GLU A 43 -6.12 -2.83 -10.53
N ALA A 44 -7.22 -2.54 -9.82
CA ALA A 44 -7.84 -3.44 -8.86
C ALA A 44 -9.37 -3.40 -9.02
N THR A 45 -10.04 -4.49 -8.65
CA THR A 45 -11.51 -4.55 -8.65
C THR A 45 -12.03 -4.41 -7.23
N HIS A 46 -12.69 -3.28 -6.96
CA HIS A 46 -13.33 -2.98 -5.68
C HIS A 46 -14.85 -2.91 -5.90
N PHE A 47 -15.63 -3.62 -5.08
CA PHE A 47 -17.09 -3.67 -5.19
C PHE A 47 -17.62 -4.05 -6.59
N GLY A 48 -16.88 -4.89 -7.33
CA GLY A 48 -17.22 -5.28 -8.70
C GLY A 48 -16.86 -4.24 -9.77
N ILE A 49 -16.35 -3.07 -9.40
CA ILE A 49 -15.92 -2.02 -10.31
C ILE A 49 -14.41 -2.05 -10.44
N LYS A 50 -13.92 -2.08 -11.68
CA LYS A 50 -12.50 -1.95 -11.98
C LYS A 50 -12.07 -0.51 -11.79
N GLN A 51 -11.11 -0.29 -10.90
CA GLN A 51 -10.55 1.02 -10.58
C GLN A 51 -9.06 1.05 -10.88
N ARG A 52 -8.57 2.24 -11.19
CA ARG A 52 -7.14 2.49 -11.42
C ARG A 52 -6.64 3.57 -10.45
N LEU A 53 -5.47 3.32 -9.89
CA LEU A 53 -4.81 4.20 -8.93
C LEU A 53 -3.36 4.38 -9.34
N THR A 54 -2.97 5.58 -9.75
CA THR A 54 -1.57 5.96 -9.96
C THR A 54 -1.04 6.61 -8.68
N ALA A 55 0.00 6.01 -8.12
CA ALA A 55 0.75 6.53 -6.97
C ALA A 55 2.15 6.97 -7.40
N LYS A 56 2.74 7.91 -6.66
CA LYS A 56 4.13 8.34 -6.81
C LYS A 56 4.83 8.27 -5.47
N VAL A 57 6.00 7.65 -5.40
CA VAL A 57 6.88 7.73 -4.22
C VAL A 57 7.54 9.10 -4.22
N THR A 58 7.20 9.94 -3.26
CA THR A 58 7.68 11.33 -3.18
C THR A 58 8.83 11.54 -2.21
N HIS A 59 8.99 10.62 -1.25
CA HIS A 59 10.05 10.72 -0.24
C HIS A 59 10.49 9.32 0.16
N MET A 60 11.80 9.12 0.32
CA MET A 60 12.36 7.87 0.77
C MET A 60 13.63 8.07 1.61
N GLU A 61 13.62 7.52 2.82
CA GLU A 61 14.79 7.39 3.67
C GLU A 61 15.01 5.90 3.91
N LYS A 62 15.92 5.28 3.18
CA LYS A 62 16.14 3.84 3.31
C LYS A 62 16.89 3.51 4.60
N PRO A 63 16.50 2.48 5.37
CA PRO A 63 15.32 1.61 5.24
C PRO A 63 14.19 1.99 6.23
N THR A 64 14.09 3.25 6.64
CA THR A 64 13.27 3.71 7.77
C THR A 64 11.94 4.34 7.36
N LEU A 65 11.85 4.92 6.17
CA LEU A 65 10.66 5.65 5.74
C LEU A 65 10.51 5.64 4.22
N PHE A 66 9.28 5.52 3.73
CA PHE A 66 8.91 6.05 2.42
C PHE A 66 7.49 6.57 2.41
N VAL A 67 7.23 7.54 1.53
CA VAL A 67 5.92 8.19 1.37
C VAL A 67 5.52 8.11 -0.08
N ASP A 68 4.31 7.63 -0.33
CA ASP A 68 3.66 7.71 -1.63
C ASP A 68 2.38 8.54 -1.58
N ILE A 69 2.13 9.25 -2.67
CA ILE A 69 0.93 10.07 -2.85
C ILE A 69 0.14 9.61 -4.06
N MET A 70 -1.17 9.87 -4.03
CA MET A 70 -2.00 9.73 -5.21
C MET A 70 -1.68 10.78 -6.26
N VAL A 71 -1.38 10.33 -7.47
CA VAL A 71 -1.36 11.18 -8.67
C VAL A 71 -2.72 11.16 -9.35
N LYS A 72 -3.36 9.99 -9.42
CA LYS A 72 -4.67 9.82 -10.07
C LYS A 72 -5.42 8.64 -9.44
N GLY A 73 -6.70 8.79 -9.14
CA GLY A 73 -7.49 7.69 -8.59
C GLY A 73 -8.90 8.08 -8.19
N ALA A 74 -9.55 7.21 -7.43
CA ALA A 74 -10.93 7.39 -6.97
C ALA A 74 -11.06 8.31 -5.75
N PHE A 75 -9.96 8.66 -5.08
CA PHE A 75 -9.98 9.63 -3.98
C PHE A 75 -9.81 11.05 -4.53
N SER A 76 -10.11 12.06 -3.71
CA SER A 76 -9.70 13.45 -4.02
C SER A 76 -8.19 13.63 -3.82
N SER A 77 -7.65 13.00 -2.78
CA SER A 77 -6.22 12.85 -2.52
C SER A 77 -6.00 11.68 -1.57
N PHE A 78 -4.85 11.03 -1.64
CA PHE A 78 -4.35 10.21 -0.55
C PHE A 78 -2.83 10.41 -0.40
N THR A 79 -2.36 10.27 0.83
CA THR A 79 -0.94 10.16 1.21
C THR A 79 -0.80 8.92 2.06
N HIS A 80 0.20 8.09 1.75
CA HIS A 80 0.49 6.88 2.48
C HIS A 80 1.94 6.92 2.95
N THR A 81 2.11 6.89 4.26
CA THR A 81 3.40 7.00 4.92
C THR A 81 3.72 5.66 5.56
N HIS A 82 4.84 5.07 5.15
CA HIS A 82 5.35 3.81 5.64
C HIS A 82 6.58 4.04 6.51
N GLN A 83 6.47 3.83 7.82
CA GLN A 83 7.59 3.96 8.76
C GLN A 83 8.04 2.59 9.26
N PHE A 84 9.34 2.41 9.41
CA PHE A 84 9.96 1.17 9.85
C PHE A 84 10.88 1.47 11.03
N ILE A 85 10.60 0.81 12.15
CA ILE A 85 11.33 0.95 13.40
C ILE A 85 11.94 -0.42 13.74
N GLU A 86 13.22 -0.42 14.04
CA GLU A 86 13.89 -1.61 14.56
C GLU A 86 13.46 -1.86 16.01
N GLU A 87 12.98 -3.07 16.28
CA GLU A 87 12.48 -3.48 17.59
C GLU A 87 13.13 -4.80 18.01
N LYS A 88 13.19 -5.06 19.33
CA LYS A 88 13.79 -6.31 19.84
C LYS A 88 13.05 -7.52 19.27
N GLY A 89 13.72 -8.24 18.36
CA GLY A 89 13.17 -9.45 17.72
C GLY A 89 12.42 -9.22 16.42
N GLY A 90 12.47 -8.03 15.81
CA GLY A 90 11.84 -7.82 14.51
C GLY A 90 11.89 -6.39 13.97
N THR A 91 10.87 -6.04 13.19
CA THR A 91 10.67 -4.69 12.64
C THR A 91 9.22 -4.32 12.85
N LEU A 92 8.99 -3.18 13.49
CA LEU A 92 7.68 -2.57 13.60
C LEU A 92 7.47 -1.71 12.35
N MET A 93 6.50 -2.09 11.53
CA MET A 93 6.03 -1.32 10.39
C MET A 93 4.77 -0.56 10.79
N ILE A 94 4.76 0.75 10.59
CA ILE A 94 3.65 1.65 10.86
C ILE A 94 3.19 2.24 9.53
N ASP A 95 1.95 1.91 9.14
CA ASP A 95 1.29 2.45 7.95
C ASP A 95 0.32 3.55 8.38
N THR A 96 0.56 4.78 7.90
CA THR A 96 -0.34 5.93 8.11
C THR A 96 -0.96 6.31 6.78
N PHE A 97 -2.28 6.11 6.65
CA PHE A 97 -3.02 6.36 5.42
C PHE A 97 -3.97 7.56 5.59
N GLU A 98 -3.63 8.68 4.96
CA GLU A 98 -4.41 9.91 4.98
C GLU A 98 -5.14 10.09 3.65
N TYR A 99 -6.45 10.32 3.66
CA TYR A 99 -7.20 10.46 2.40
C TYR A 99 -8.35 11.48 2.49
N LYS A 100 -8.74 11.99 1.33
CA LYS A 100 -9.93 12.82 1.13
C LYS A 100 -10.92 12.09 0.22
N SER A 101 -12.17 11.96 0.66
CA SER A 101 -13.22 11.25 -0.08
C SER A 101 -13.58 11.96 -1.40
N PRO A 102 -14.11 11.23 -2.40
CA PRO A 102 -14.46 11.80 -3.70
C PRO A 102 -15.74 12.67 -3.74
N PHE A 103 -16.72 12.45 -2.84
CA PHE A 103 -18.09 12.95 -3.05
C PHE A 103 -18.49 14.23 -2.30
N GLY A 104 -17.55 15.00 -1.75
CA GLY A 104 -17.87 16.26 -1.06
C GLY A 104 -18.88 16.11 0.09
N SER A 105 -19.52 17.20 0.50
CA SER A 105 -20.27 17.32 1.76
C SER A 105 -21.62 16.58 1.85
N ILE A 106 -22.27 16.25 0.74
CA ILE A 106 -23.67 15.75 0.75
C ILE A 106 -23.75 14.22 0.74
N GLY A 107 -22.70 13.51 0.31
CA GLY A 107 -22.53 12.05 0.48
C GLY A 107 -21.55 11.67 1.60
N MET A 108 -20.96 12.65 2.28
CA MET A 108 -19.70 12.50 3.02
C MET A 108 -19.76 11.55 4.21
N ILE A 109 -20.84 11.49 4.97
CA ILE A 109 -20.82 10.82 6.29
C ILE A 109 -21.02 9.31 6.15
N ALA A 110 -22.01 8.88 5.37
CA ALA A 110 -22.28 7.47 5.14
C ALA A 110 -21.15 6.81 4.32
N ASP A 111 -20.68 7.48 3.26
CA ASP A 111 -19.53 7.00 2.50
C ASP A 111 -18.25 7.06 3.32
N LYS A 112 -18.03 8.08 4.17
CA LYS A 112 -16.82 8.12 5.01
C LYS A 112 -16.80 6.96 5.98
N LEU A 113 -17.88 6.66 6.70
CA LEU A 113 -17.89 5.53 7.63
C LEU A 113 -17.70 4.18 6.92
N PHE A 114 -18.36 3.99 5.78
CA PHE A 114 -18.22 2.76 4.99
C PHE A 114 -16.82 2.61 4.38
N LEU A 115 -16.30 3.69 3.77
CA LEU A 115 -14.98 3.73 3.15
C LEU A 115 -13.86 3.63 4.18
N GLU A 116 -13.99 4.30 5.33
CA GLU A 116 -13.04 4.21 6.43
C GLU A 116 -12.95 2.79 6.96
N LYS A 117 -14.11 2.15 7.22
CA LYS A 117 -14.15 0.73 7.60
C LYS A 117 -13.52 -0.16 6.54
N TYR A 118 -13.88 0.04 5.27
CA TYR A 118 -13.35 -0.73 4.17
C TYR A 118 -11.83 -0.60 4.03
N MET A 119 -11.31 0.62 4.04
CA MET A 119 -9.88 0.90 3.92
C MET A 119 -9.11 0.37 5.13
N THR A 120 -9.66 0.50 6.32
CA THR A 120 -9.06 -0.08 7.54
C THR A 120 -8.95 -1.60 7.42
N GLU A 121 -10.03 -2.28 7.04
CA GLU A 121 -10.03 -3.73 6.83
C GLU A 121 -9.05 -4.14 5.71
N PHE A 122 -8.99 -3.36 4.64
CA PHE A 122 -8.08 -3.58 3.52
C PHE A 122 -6.61 -3.46 3.95
N ILE A 123 -6.22 -2.37 4.60
CA ILE A 123 -4.85 -2.13 5.08
C ILE A 123 -4.45 -3.21 6.11
N ILE A 124 -5.33 -3.55 7.06
CA ILE A 124 -5.07 -4.63 8.03
C ILE A 124 -4.89 -5.98 7.33
N SER A 125 -5.71 -6.28 6.33
CA SER A 125 -5.56 -7.51 5.55
C SER A 125 -4.21 -7.55 4.83
N ARG A 126 -3.77 -6.43 4.26
CA ARG A 126 -2.48 -6.34 3.57
C ARG A 126 -1.30 -6.53 4.52
N ALA A 127 -1.30 -5.84 5.66
CA ALA A 127 -0.27 -5.98 6.68
C ALA A 127 -0.15 -7.44 7.17
N LYS A 128 -1.27 -8.15 7.30
CA LYS A 128 -1.30 -9.58 7.66
C LYS A 128 -0.65 -10.46 6.58
N GLU A 129 -0.94 -10.23 5.30
CA GLU A 129 -0.34 -11.01 4.21
C GLU A 129 1.15 -10.72 4.04
N GLN A 130 1.58 -9.46 4.13
CA GLN A 130 3.01 -9.11 4.13
C GLN A 130 3.76 -9.79 5.28
N LYS A 131 3.17 -9.80 6.49
CA LYS A 131 3.75 -10.51 7.65
C LYS A 131 3.89 -12.02 7.40
N LYS A 132 2.93 -12.65 6.72
CA LYS A 132 3.02 -14.08 6.36
C LYS A 132 4.15 -14.32 5.37
N GLU A 133 4.28 -13.46 4.36
CA GLU A 133 5.35 -13.59 3.36
C GLU A 133 6.74 -13.38 3.98
N LEU A 134 6.89 -12.40 4.88
CA LEU A 134 8.12 -12.21 5.65
C LEU A 134 8.50 -13.44 6.46
N LYS A 135 7.52 -14.10 7.10
CA LYS A 135 7.76 -15.35 7.83
C LYS A 135 8.22 -16.47 6.91
N ARG A 136 7.59 -16.64 5.75
CA ARG A 136 7.99 -17.65 4.75
C ARG A 136 9.42 -17.45 4.28
N ILE A 137 9.79 -16.20 3.94
CA ILE A 137 11.15 -15.87 3.52
C ILE A 137 12.15 -16.21 4.65
N ALA A 138 11.84 -15.84 5.88
CA ALA A 138 12.70 -16.13 7.05
C ALA A 138 12.83 -17.64 7.34
N GLU A 139 11.79 -18.43 7.09
CA GLU A 139 11.80 -19.89 7.24
C GLU A 139 12.57 -20.58 6.11
N SER A 140 12.48 -20.08 4.87
CA SER A 140 13.21 -20.63 3.71
C SER A 140 14.69 -20.27 3.66
N ALA A 141 15.12 -19.29 4.45
CA ALA A 141 16.51 -18.87 4.56
C ALA A 141 17.32 -19.66 5.61
N LYS A 142 16.68 -20.64 6.28
CA LYS A 142 17.31 -21.59 7.20
C LYS A 142 17.64 -22.89 6.48
#